data_AF-A0A2K9B9S8-F1
#
_entry.id   AF-A0A2K9B9S8-F1
#
_cell.length_a   1.000
_cell.length_b   1.000
_cell.length_c   1.000
_cell.angle_alpha   90.00
_cell.angle_beta   90.00
_cell.angle_gamma   90.00
#
_symmetry.space_group_name_H-M   'P 1'
#
loop_
_entity.id
_entity.type
_entity.pdbx_description
1 polymer ?
#
loop_
_entity_poly.entity_id
_entity_poly.type
_entity_poly.pdbx_seq_one_letter_code
_entity_poly.pdbx_strand_id
1 'polypeptide(L)' 'MDIRTIMDRIGMEHAGGQSATQLAARYRMPLDTVRRLIVAYRDERLGPVSDVEFIAPRIRRDGRHPGGGC' A
#
# COMPACT_ATOMS: atom_id res chain seq x y z
N MET A 1 2.99 -9.69 -21.66
CA MET A 1 3.67 -9.47 -20.36
C MET A 1 2.97 -10.33 -19.35
N ASP A 2 3.70 -11.15 -18.60
CA ASP A 2 3.11 -12.09 -17.64
C ASP A 2 2.56 -11.37 -16.40
N ILE A 3 1.52 -11.95 -15.78
CA ILE A 3 0.85 -11.36 -14.62
C ILE A 3 1.77 -11.24 -13.40
N ARG A 4 2.72 -12.18 -13.22
CA ARG A 4 3.69 -12.16 -12.13
C ARG A 4 4.68 -11.02 -12.30
N THR A 5 5.13 -10.76 -13.53
CA THR A 5 5.98 -9.61 -13.86
C THR A 5 5.26 -8.27 -13.61
N ILE A 6 3.96 -8.19 -13.91
CA ILE A 6 3.15 -7.00 -13.65
C ILE A 6 3.01 -6.77 -12.14
N MET A 7 2.71 -7.82 -11.39
CA MET A 7 2.61 -7.79 -9.93
C MET A 7 3.91 -7.31 -9.29
N ASP A 8 5.05 -7.88 -9.66
CA ASP A 8 6.36 -7.48 -9.12
C ASP A 8 6.67 -6.00 -9.39
N ARG A 9 6.38 -5.50 -10.60
CA ARG A 9 6.59 -4.08 -10.91
C ARG A 9 5.68 -3.17 -10.08
N ILE A 10 4.38 -3.47 -10.03
CA ILE A 10 3.41 -2.69 -9.25
C ILE A 10 3.80 -2.69 -7.77
N GLY A 11 4.18 -3.84 -7.21
CA GLY A 11 4.60 -3.97 -5.82
C GLY A 11 5.88 -3.20 -5.50
N MET A 12 6.90 -3.28 -6.35
CA MET A 12 8.14 -2.51 -6.18
C MET A 12 7.92 -1.00 -6.30
N GLU A 13 7.12 -0.54 -7.27
CA GLU A 13 6.80 0.88 -7.43
C GLU A 13 6.00 1.41 -6.24
N HIS A 14 5.06 0.62 -5.70
CA HIS A 14 4.32 0.98 -4.50
C HIS A 14 5.23 1.09 -3.27
N ALA A 15 6.14 0.12 -3.08
CA ALA A 15 7.15 0.18 -2.02
C ALA A 15 8.09 1.39 -2.17
N GLY A 16 8.31 1.86 -3.40
CA GLY A 16 9.02 3.09 -3.72
C GLY A 16 8.23 4.40 -3.49
N GLY A 17 7.01 4.32 -2.95
CA GLY A 17 6.20 5.48 -2.56
C GLY A 17 5.12 5.89 -3.57
N GLN A 18 4.93 5.15 -4.67
CA GLN A 18 3.81 5.40 -5.58
C GLN A 18 2.48 4.97 -4.95
N SER A 19 1.46 5.81 -5.05
CA SER A 19 0.11 5.45 -4.58
C SER A 19 -0.57 4.45 -5.53
N ALA A 20 -1.47 3.62 -5.00
CA ALA A 20 -2.26 2.69 -5.81
C ALA A 20 -3.06 3.40 -6.92
N THR A 21 -3.51 4.64 -6.69
CA THR A 21 -4.21 5.47 -7.68
C THR A 21 -3.30 5.88 -8.83
N GLN A 22 -2.07 6.32 -8.54
CA GLN A 22 -1.07 6.65 -9.57
C GLN A 22 -0.73 5.42 -10.42
N LEU A 23 -0.57 4.26 -9.78
CA LEU A 23 -0.30 2.99 -10.45
C LEU A 23 -1.49 2.55 -11.31
N ALA A 24 -2.73 2.67 -10.83
CA ALA A 24 -3.93 2.37 -11.61
C ALA A 24 -4.02 3.20 -12.89
N ALA A 25 -3.76 4.51 -12.80
CA ALA A 25 -3.72 5.39 -13.96
C ALA A 25 -2.58 5.03 -14.93
N ARG A 26 -1.37 4.78 -14.41
CA ARG A 26 -0.18 4.43 -15.20
C ARG A 26 -0.35 3.13 -15.98
N TYR A 27 -0.88 2.10 -15.32
CA TYR A 27 -1.05 0.76 -15.88
C TYR A 27 -2.38 0.57 -16.61
N ARG A 28 -3.27 1.58 -16.60
CA ARG A 28 -4.64 1.52 -17.15
C ARG A 28 -5.43 0.31 -16.62
N MET A 29 -5.34 0.09 -15.31
CA MET A 29 -6.01 -1.00 -14.61
C MET A 29 -7.01 -0.46 -13.60
N PRO A 30 -8.07 -1.24 -13.25
CA PRO A 30 -8.95 -0.89 -12.16
C PRO A 30 -8.18 -0.76 -10.84
N LEU A 31 -8.53 0.23 -10.02
CA LEU A 31 -7.88 0.48 -8.73
C LEU A 31 -7.90 -0.76 -7.82
N ASP A 32 -9.00 -1.49 -7.77
CA ASP A 32 -9.10 -2.73 -6.97
C ASP A 32 -8.21 -3.85 -7.49
N THR A 33 -7.94 -3.90 -8.80
CA THR A 33 -6.97 -4.85 -9.36
C THR A 33 -5.56 -4.51 -8.87
N VAL A 34 -5.17 -3.24 -8.92
CA VAL A 34 -3.87 -2.79 -8.43
C VAL A 34 -3.71 -3.07 -6.93
N ARG A 35 -4.74 -2.81 -6.12
CA ARG A 35 -4.74 -3.13 -4.68
C ARG A 35 -4.51 -4.62 -4.43
N ARG A 36 -5.22 -5.50 -5.14
CA ARG A 36 -5.02 -6.95 -5.03
C ARG A 36 -3.62 -7.39 -5.42
N LEU A 37 -3.04 -6.78 -6.45
CA LEU A 37 -1.66 -7.07 -6.88
C LEU A 37 -0.63 -6.62 -5.84
N ILE A 38 -0.84 -5.47 -5.18
CA ILE A 38 0.00 -5.00 -4.07
C ILE A 38 -0.07 -5.98 -2.89
N VAL A 39 -1.27 -6.44 -2.52
CA VAL A 39 -1.45 -7.41 -1.44
C VAL A 39 -0.78 -8.74 -1.79
N ALA A 40 -1.01 -9.28 -2.99
CA ALA A 40 -0.38 -10.51 -3.44
C ALA A 40 1.16 -10.41 -3.42
N TYR A 41 1.73 -9.30 -3.89
CA TYR A 41 3.17 -9.03 -3.81
C TYR A 41 3.70 -9.04 -2.37
N ARG A 42 2.94 -8.46 -1.42
CA ARG A 42 3.29 -8.43 0.00
C ARG A 42 3.23 -9.82 0.61
N ASP A 43 2.14 -10.56 0.35
CA ASP A 43 1.91 -11.88 0.90
C ASP A 43 2.97 -12.88 0.43
N GLU A 44 3.42 -12.79 -0.82
CA GLU A 44 4.51 -13.63 -1.33
C GLU A 44 5.86 -13.35 -0.63
N ARG A 45 6.08 -12.13 -0.13
CA ARG A 45 7.37 -11.72 0.47
C ARG A 45 7.40 -11.80 1.99
N LEU A 46 6.28 -11.53 2.67
CA LEU A 46 6.20 -11.47 4.13
C LEU A 46 5.40 -12.63 4.74
N GLY A 47 4.86 -13.53 3.90
CA GLY A 47 3.83 -14.47 4.30
C GLY A 47 2.45 -13.78 4.36
N PRO A 48 1.35 -14.54 4.49
CA PRO A 48 0.01 -13.97 4.57
C PRO A 48 -0.07 -13.03 5.77
N VAL A 49 -0.10 -11.72 5.52
CA VAL A 49 -0.23 -10.75 6.60
C VAL A 49 -1.72 -10.52 6.83
N SER A 50 -2.19 -10.88 8.02
CA SER A 50 -3.59 -10.64 8.43
C SER A 50 -3.99 -9.20 8.11
N ASP A 51 -5.14 -9.02 7.45
CA ASP A 51 -5.67 -7.74 6.91
C ASP A 51 -5.74 -6.59 7.95
N VAL A 52 -5.57 -6.92 9.24
CA VAL A 52 -5.65 -6.01 10.38
C VAL A 52 -4.51 -4.98 10.43
N GLU A 53 -3.36 -5.21 9.78
CA GLU A 53 -2.24 -4.25 9.82
C GLU A 53 -2.14 -3.29 8.61
N PHE A 54 -3.17 -3.23 7.75
CA PHE A 54 -3.20 -2.30 6.61
C PHE A 54 -4.28 -1.20 6.78
N ILE A 55 -4.41 -0.63 7.98
CA ILE A 55 -5.17 0.61 8.17
C ILE A 55 -4.21 1.74 8.57
N ALA A 56 -3.99 2.62 7.58
CA ALA A 56 -3.39 3.94 7.67
C ALA A 56 -1.90 4.00 8.08
N PRO A 57 -1.12 4.98 7.55
CA PRO A 57 0.16 5.30 8.16
C PRO A 57 -0.11 5.59 9.62
N ARG A 58 0.64 4.95 10.52
CA ARG A 58 0.74 5.39 11.92
C ARG A 58 1.12 6.86 11.88
N ILE A 59 0.12 7.74 12.01
CA ILE A 59 0.35 9.14 12.34
C ILE A 59 1.15 9.04 13.63
N ARG A 60 2.45 9.31 13.56
CA ARG A 60 3.25 9.50 14.77
C ARG A 60 2.52 10.62 15.49
N ARG A 61 1.90 10.29 16.62
CA ARG A 61 1.36 11.27 17.55
C ARG A 61 2.54 11.92 18.27
N ASP A 62 3.47 12.50 17.51
CA ASP A 62 4.42 13.48 18.00
C ASP A 62 3.72 14.84 17.84
N GLY A 63 2.75 15.03 18.71
CA GLY A 63 1.94 16.22 18.80
C GLY A 63 1.88 16.56 20.26
N ARG A 64 2.96 17.20 20.74
CA ARG A 64 2.96 18.21 21.79
C ARG A 64 1.53 18.56 22.22
N HIS A 65 1.16 18.23 23.45
CA HIS A 65 -0.10 18.65 24.05
C HIS A 65 0.17 19.95 24.81
N PRO A 66 -0.10 21.16 24.27
CA PRO A 66 -0.27 22.33 25.11
C PRO A 66 -1.77 22.57 25.32
N GLY A 67 -2.22 22.37 26.56
CA GLY A 67 -3.32 23.17 27.12
C GLY A 67 -4.76 22.70 26.89
N GLY A 68 -5.52 22.77 27.98
CA GLY A 68 -6.97 22.62 28.08
C GLY A 68 -7.31 21.51 29.08
N GLY A 69 -7.31 21.74 30.39
CA GLY A 69 -7.96 22.85 31.09
C GLY A 69 -9.08 22.21 31.94
N CYS A 70 -9.06 22.51 33.24
CA CYS A 70 -9.85 21.98 34.35
C CYS A 70 -11.28 21.51 34.04
#